data_AF-A0A2G9ZBZ4-F1
#
_entry.id   AF-A0A2G9ZBZ4-F1
#
_cell.length_a   1.000
_cell.length_b   1.000
_cell.length_c   1.000
_cell.angle_alpha   90.00
_cell.angle_beta   90.00
_cell.angle_gamma   90.00
#
_symmetry.space_group_name_H-M   'P 1'
#
loop_
_entity.id
_entity.type
_entity.pdbx_description
1 polymer ?
#
loop_
_entity_poly.entity_id
_entity_poly.type
_entity_poly.pdbx_seq_one_letter_code
_entity_poly.pdbx_strand_id
1 'polypeptide(L)' 'MQLSPKAIKEFQEIYRKEFGDDIANLEANEMGLRLLNLFKTIYRPIPKNEMKKNERFSNEKLHPSSE' A
#
# COMPACT_ATOMS: atom_id res chain seq x y z
N MET A 1 8.42 -8.26 13.75
CA MET A 1 7.06 -7.76 14.05
C MET A 1 6.10 -8.90 13.77
N GLN A 2 5.09 -9.10 14.60
CA GLN A 2 4.15 -10.21 14.48
C GLN A 2 2.73 -9.68 14.67
N LEU A 3 1.76 -10.24 13.94
CA LEU A 3 0.35 -9.95 14.16
C LEU A 3 -0.10 -10.51 15.52
N SER A 4 -1.15 -9.91 16.09
CA SER A 4 -1.76 -10.48 17.28
C SER A 4 -2.38 -11.85 16.95
N PRO A 5 -2.48 -12.77 17.93
CA PRO A 5 -3.14 -14.07 17.70
C PRO A 5 -4.57 -13.95 17.16
N LYS A 6 -5.30 -12.91 17.58
CA LYS A 6 -6.65 -12.60 17.06
C LYS A 6 -6.60 -12.22 15.58
N ALA A 7 -5.68 -11.34 15.19
CA ALA A 7 -5.54 -10.93 13.78
C ALA A 7 -5.09 -12.08 12.88
N ILE A 8 -4.26 -13.01 13.37
CA ILE A 8 -3.89 -14.22 12.63
C ILE A 8 -5.14 -15.08 12.34
N LYS A 9 -5.99 -15.30 13.35
CA LYS A 9 -7.24 -16.07 13.18
C LYS A 9 -8.21 -15.39 12.22
N GLU A 10 -8.44 -14.09 12.38
CA GLU A 10 -9.31 -13.32 11.48
C GLU A 10 -8.80 -13.39 10.04
N PHE A 11 -7.47 -13.27 9.84
CA PHE A 11 -6.88 -13.40 8.51
C PHE A 11 -7.11 -14.79 7.90
N GLN A 12 -6.91 -15.86 8.66
CA GLN A 12 -7.17 -17.23 8.22
C GLN A 12 -8.64 -17.45 7.84
N GLU A 13 -9.57 -16.96 8.66
CA GLU A 13 -11.01 -17.07 8.41
C GLU A 13 -11.42 -16.34 7.12
N ILE A 14 -10.90 -15.13 6.90
CA ILE A 14 -11.12 -14.37 5.66
C ILE A 14 -10.50 -15.11 4.47
N TYR A 15 -9.25 -15.57 4.60
CA TYR A 15 -8.57 -16.26 3.51
C TYR A 15 -9.33 -17.52 3.08
N ARG A 16 -9.78 -18.33 4.04
CA ARG A 16 -10.59 -19.52 3.76
C ARG A 16 -11.93 -19.17 3.11
N LYS A 17 -12.58 -18.09 3.56
CA LYS A 17 -13.86 -17.65 3.00
C LYS A 17 -13.71 -17.21 1.53
N GLU A 18 -12.64 -16.50 1.21
CA GLU A 18 -12.43 -15.92 -0.12
C GLU A 18 -11.80 -16.90 -1.12
N PHE A 19 -10.91 -17.79 -0.66
CA PHE A 19 -10.11 -18.68 -1.52
C PHE A 19 -10.40 -20.17 -1.34
N GLY A 20 -11.09 -20.57 -0.27
CA GLY A 20 -11.43 -21.97 0.00
C GLY A 20 -10.31 -22.80 0.64
N ASP A 21 -9.11 -22.22 0.83
CA ASP A 21 -7.93 -22.90 1.36
C ASP A 21 -7.66 -22.51 2.83
N ASP A 22 -7.16 -23.46 3.62
CA ASP A 22 -6.62 -23.22 4.95
C ASP A 22 -5.12 -22.89 4.88
N ILE A 23 -4.67 -21.89 5.64
CA ILE A 23 -3.27 -21.48 5.70
C ILE A 23 -2.73 -21.56 7.13
N ALA A 24 -1.44 -21.87 7.27
CA ALA A 24 -0.79 -21.99 8.58
C ALA A 24 -0.65 -20.62 9.27
N ASN A 25 -0.49 -20.63 10.60
CA ASN A 25 -0.33 -19.39 11.37
C ASN A 25 0.87 -18.53 10.90
N LEU A 26 1.98 -19.18 10.53
CA LEU A 26 3.17 -18.49 10.02
C LEU A 26 2.88 -17.80 8.69
N GLU A 27 2.22 -18.51 7.78
CA GLU A 27 1.83 -18.01 6.47
C GLU A 27 0.84 -16.83 6.58
N ALA A 28 -0.20 -16.97 7.41
CA ALA A 28 -1.14 -15.88 7.70
C ALA A 28 -0.43 -14.65 8.28
N ASN A 29 0.55 -14.86 9.17
CA ASN A 29 1.35 -13.77 9.72
C ASN A 29 2.20 -13.07 8.66
N GLU A 30 2.88 -13.83 7.79
CA GLU A 30 3.70 -13.27 6.71
C GLU A 30 2.86 -12.50 5.69
N MET A 31 1.75 -13.08 5.25
CA MET A 31 0.84 -12.46 4.28
C MET A 31 0.20 -11.19 4.84
N GLY A 32 -0.30 -11.23 6.08
CA GLY A 32 -0.90 -10.05 6.70
C GLY A 32 0.11 -8.93 6.95
N LEU A 33 1.36 -9.25 7.33
CA LEU A 33 2.42 -8.23 7.44
C LEU A 33 2.78 -7.61 6.09
N ARG A 34 2.84 -8.40 5.02
CA ARG A 34 3.06 -7.89 3.65
C ARG A 34 1.95 -6.92 3.24
N LEU A 35 0.70 -7.26 3.52
CA LEU A 35 -0.45 -6.39 3.26
C LEU A 35 -0.33 -5.06 4.02
N LEU A 36 -0.07 -5.10 5.33
CA LEU A 36 0.09 -3.90 6.13
C LEU A 36 1.24 -3.02 5.65
N ASN A 37 2.35 -3.62 5.23
CA ASN A 37 3.49 -2.89 4.69
C ASN A 37 3.15 -2.19 3.36
N LEU A 38 2.38 -2.84 2.49
CA LEU A 38 1.87 -2.22 1.28
C LEU A 38 1.00 -1.01 1.61
N PHE A 39 0.02 -1.16 2.50
CA PHE A 39 -0.85 -0.07 2.92
C PHE A 39 -0.07 1.09 3.54
N LYS A 40 0.87 0.81 4.45
CA LYS A 40 1.75 1.84 5.03
C LYS A 40 2.55 2.60 3.96
N THR A 41 2.96 1.92 2.91
CA THR A 41 3.71 2.53 1.80
C THR A 41 2.81 3.44 0.97
N ILE A 42 1.61 2.99 0.63
CA ILE A 42 0.63 3.76 -0.16
C ILE A 42 0.13 4.98 0.60
N TYR A 43 -0.20 4.82 1.89
CA TYR A 43 -0.70 5.90 2.74
C TYR A 43 0.42 6.81 3.28
N ARG A 44 1.69 6.53 2.96
CA ARG A 44 2.79 7.40 3.39
C ARG A 44 2.62 8.78 2.72
N PRO A 45 2.50 9.87 3.50
CA PRO A 45 2.41 11.21 2.92
C PRO A 45 3.65 11.50 2.09
N ILE A 46 3.45 12.02 0.87
CA ILE A 46 4.55 12.48 0.02
C ILE A 46 5.23 13.65 0.74
N PRO A 47 6.54 13.58 1.00
CA PRO A 47 7.26 14.69 1.62
C PRO A 47 7.06 15.98 0.81
N LYS A 48 6.74 17.09 1.49
CA LYS A 48 6.49 18.41 0.84
C LYS A 48 7.61 18.86 -0.10
N ASN A 49 8.83 18.36 0.11
CA ASN A 49 10.01 18.69 -0.68
C ASN A 49 10.00 18.01 -2.06
N GLU A 50 9.20 16.96 -2.27
CA GLU A 50 9.05 16.27 -3.55
C GLU A 50 7.89 16.82 -4.41
N MET A 51 6.94 17.53 -3.80
CA MET A 51 5.82 18.15 -4.52
C MET A 51 6.27 19.27 -5.48
N LYS A 52 7.39 19.95 -5.19
CA LYS A 52 7.93 21.03 -6.04
C LYS A 52 8.45 20.58 -7.41
N LYS A 53 8.58 19.26 -7.67
CA LYS A 53 8.99 18.76 -8.99
C LYS A 53 7.82 18.63 -9.97
N ASN A 54 6.58 18.52 -9.49
CA ASN A 54 5.43 18.28 -10.38
C ASN A 54 4.74 19.54 -10.89
N GLU A 55 4.94 20.71 -10.26
CA GLU A 55 4.37 21.98 -10.74
C GLU A 55 5.07 22.51 -12.00
N ARG A 56 6.30 22.07 -12.29
CA ARG A 56 7.04 22.52 -13.49
C ARG A 56 6.47 21.96 -14.79
N PHE A 57 5.90 20.75 -14.78
CA PHE A 57 5.33 20.12 -15.98
C PHE A 57 3.94 20.65 -16.35
N SER A 58 3.28 21.41 -15.46
CA SER A 58 1.95 22.00 -15.72
C SER A 58 2.03 23.35 -16.42
N ASN A 59 3.11 24.11 -16.21
CA ASN A 59 3.22 25.51 -16.65
C ASN A 59 3.97 25.70 -17.99
N GLU A 60 4.73 24.72 -18.47
CA GLU A 60 5.45 24.83 -19.75
C GLU A 60 4.56 24.59 -20.99
N LYS A 61 3.33 24.09 -20.85
CA LYS A 61 2.41 23.84 -21.99
C LYS A 61 1.50 25.02 -22.37
N LEU A 62 1.60 26.18 -21.72
CA LEU A 62 0.68 27.32 -21.94
C LEU A 62 1.25 28.47 -22.77
N HIS A 63 2.48 28.39 -23.26
CA HIS A 63 3.00 29.37 -24.23
C HIS A 63 3.65 28.67 -25.43
N PRO A 64 2.88 28.33 -26.48
CA PRO A 64 3.48 28.24 -27.80
C PRO A 64 3.94 29.64 -28.17
N SER A 65 5.26 29.79 -28.29
CA SER A 65 5.91 30.92 -28.94
C SER A 65 5.15 31.26 -30.22
N SER A 66 4.56 32.45 -30.26
CA SER A 66 4.07 33.05 -31.49
C SER A 66 4.98 34.24 -31.76
N GLU A 67 5.68 34.12 -32.88
CA GLU A 67 6.57 35.10 -33.52
C GLU A 67 5.88 36.44 -33.80
#